data_AF-A0A495TGX7-F1
#
_entry.id   AF-A0A495TGX7-F1
#
_cell.length_a   1.000
_cell.length_b   1.000
_cell.length_c   1.000
_cell.angle_alpha   90.00
_cell.angle_beta   90.00
_cell.angle_gamma   90.00
#
_symmetry.space_group_name_H-M   'P 1'
#
loop_
_entity.id
_entity.type
_entity.pdbx_description
1 polymer ?
#
loop_
_entity_poly.entity_id
_entity_poly.type
_entity_poly.pdbx_seq_one_letter_code
_entity_poly.pdbx_strand_id
1 'polypeptide(L)' 'MTAMFDQELHEQLAQARRDLAAARAEGDADGVQAYEGRIASLLRLAAQHGIDLPHSADEEEHND' A
#
# COMPACT_ATOMS: atom_id res chain seq x y z
N MET A 1 1.76 -8.45 -20.74
CA MET A 1 2.44 -7.39 -19.94
C MET A 1 1.70 -7.11 -18.63
N THR A 2 0.38 -7.24 -18.56
CA THR A 2 -0.43 -7.05 -17.34
C THR A 2 -0.05 -7.95 -16.16
N ALA A 3 0.30 -9.23 -16.39
CA ALA A 3 0.62 -10.16 -15.30
C ALA A 3 1.87 -9.78 -14.49
N MET A 4 2.89 -9.21 -15.13
CA MET A 4 4.12 -8.79 -14.42
C MET A 4 3.87 -7.53 -13.59
N PHE A 5 3.09 -6.59 -14.13
CA PHE A 5 2.69 -5.38 -13.41
C PHE A 5 1.78 -5.68 -12.21
N ASP A 6 0.84 -6.61 -12.37
CA ASP A 6 -0.04 -7.08 -11.28
C ASP A 6 0.77 -7.75 -10.16
N GLN A 7 1.70 -8.64 -10.51
CA GLN A 7 2.59 -9.26 -9.52
C GLN A 7 3.45 -8.21 -8.81
N GLU A 8 4.01 -7.25 -9.55
CA GLU A 8 4.82 -6.18 -8.98
C GLU A 8 4.01 -5.30 -8.01
N LEU A 9 2.77 -4.96 -8.36
CA LEU A 9 1.85 -4.22 -7.47
C LEU A 9 1.57 -5.00 -6.18
N HIS A 10 1.29 -6.29 -6.27
CA HIS A 10 1.10 -7.16 -5.12
C HIS A 10 2.33 -7.20 -4.21
N GLU A 11 3.52 -7.36 -4.79
CA GLU A 11 4.79 -7.40 -4.05
C GLU A 11 5.08 -6.05 -3.37
N GLN A 12 4.88 -4.94 -4.08
CA GLN A 12 5.07 -3.60 -3.53
C GLN A 12 4.08 -3.29 -2.40
N LEU A 13 2.81 -3.68 -2.53
CA LEU A 13 1.81 -3.50 -1.49
C LEU A 13 2.15 -4.34 -0.25
N ALA A 14 2.53 -5.61 -0.45
CA ALA A 14 2.95 -6.48 0.65
C ALA A 14 4.19 -5.93 1.37
N GLN A 15 5.15 -5.35 0.63
CA GLN A 15 6.33 -4.73 1.22
C GLN A 15 5.96 -3.48 2.01
N ALA A 16 5.16 -2.57 1.44
CA ALA A 16 4.76 -1.34 2.12
C ALA A 16 4.02 -1.62 3.44
N ARG A 17 3.21 -2.68 3.51
CA ARG A 17 2.57 -3.13 4.75
C ARG A 17 3.56 -3.64 5.79
N ARG A 18 4.59 -4.39 5.38
CA ARG A 18 5.66 -4.84 6.29
C ARG A 18 6.44 -3.66 6.85
N ASP A 19 6.77 -2.69 5.99
CA ASP A 19 7.50 -1.49 6.39
C ASP A 19 6.66 -0.61 7.34
N LEU A 20 5.35 -0.46 7.08
CA LEU A 20 4.42 0.21 7.99
C LEU A 20 4.37 -0.49 9.36
N ALA A 21 4.27 -1.81 9.39
CA ALA A 21 4.28 -2.56 10.64
C ALA A 21 5.59 -2.38 11.42
N ALA A 22 6.72 -2.33 10.73
CA ALA A 22 8.02 -2.04 11.33
C ALA A 22 8.09 -0.61 11.89
N ALA A 23 7.69 0.40 11.12
CA ALA A 23 7.64 1.79 11.59
C ALA A 23 6.73 1.96 12.81
N ARG A 24 5.56 1.30 12.83
CA ARG A 24 4.67 1.29 14.00
C ARG A 24 5.32 0.64 15.22
N ALA A 25 6.04 -0.47 15.03
CA ALA A 25 6.74 -1.15 16.12
C ALA A 25 7.91 -0.33 16.69
N GLU A 26 8.57 0.46 15.83
CA GLU A 26 9.68 1.35 16.21
C GLU A 26 9.21 2.70 16.76
N GLY A 27 7.92 3.03 16.62
CA GLY A 27 7.38 4.34 16.98
C GLY A 27 7.79 5.45 16.01
N ASP A 28 8.19 5.10 14.79
CA ASP A 28 8.57 6.02 13.73
C ASP A 28 7.32 6.62 13.08
N ALA A 29 6.81 7.71 13.67
CA ALA A 29 5.59 8.38 13.19
C ALA A 29 5.73 8.91 11.75
N ASP A 30 6.91 9.38 11.37
CA ASP A 30 7.17 9.87 10.01
C ASP A 30 7.15 8.71 9.01
N GLY A 31 7.78 7.59 9.36
CA GLY A 31 7.72 6.35 8.58
C GLY A 31 6.29 5.82 8.45
N VAL A 32 5.52 5.80 9.54
CA VAL A 32 4.10 5.39 9.52
C VAL A 32 3.31 6.21 8.50
N GLN A 33 3.39 7.54 8.56
CA GLN A 33 2.67 8.42 7.64
C GLN A 33 3.15 8.21 6.18
N ALA A 34 4.46 8.03 5.97
CA ALA A 34 5.01 7.81 4.63
C ALA A 34 4.53 6.48 4.02
N TYR A 35 4.50 5.40 4.79
CA TYR A 35 4.06 4.10 4.30
C TYR A 35 2.54 4.03 4.12
N GLU A 36 1.75 4.69 4.96
CA GLU A 36 0.31 4.84 4.76
C GLU A 36 -0.01 5.54 3.42
N GLY A 37 0.66 6.66 3.13
CA GLY A 37 0.51 7.36 1.84
C GLY A 37 0.96 6.51 0.64
N ARG A 38 2.01 5.70 0.80
CA ARG A 38 2.47 4.77 -0.24
C ARG A 38 1.43 3.67 -0.51
N ILE A 39 0.87 3.07 0.54
CA ILE A 39 -0.18 2.05 0.43
C ILE A 39 -1.39 2.63 -0.32
N ALA A 40 -1.90 3.79 0.08
CA ALA A 40 -3.02 4.44 -0.58
C ALA A 40 -2.74 4.72 -2.06
N SER A 41 -1.52 5.16 -2.40
CA SER A 41 -1.11 5.40 -3.78
C SER A 41 -1.08 4.11 -4.63
N LEU A 42 -0.58 3.01 -4.06
CA LEU A 42 -0.54 1.71 -4.74
C LEU A 42 -1.95 1.16 -5.00
N LEU A 43 -2.86 1.27 -4.02
CA LEU A 43 -4.26 0.86 -4.17
C LEU A 43 -4.97 1.68 -5.25
N ARG A 44 -4.78 3.00 -5.25
CA ARG A 44 -5.32 3.88 -6.28
C ARG A 44 -4.79 3.53 -7.67
N LEU A 45 -3.50 3.23 -7.79
CA LEU A 45 -2.89 2.81 -9.05
C LEU A 45 -3.50 1.49 -9.54
N ALA A 46 -3.63 0.49 -8.65
CA ALA A 46 -4.26 -0.78 -8.98
C ALA A 46 -5.70 -0.61 -9.47
N ALA A 47 -6.51 0.20 -8.78
CA ALA A 47 -7.88 0.50 -9.18
C ALA A 47 -7.97 1.17 -10.55
N GLN A 48 -7.07 2.12 -10.87
CA GLN A 48 -7.00 2.74 -12.20
C GLN A 48 -6.71 1.74 -13.32
N HIS A 49 -5.99 0.66 -13.01
CA HIS A 49 -5.66 -0.41 -13.94
C HIS A 49 -6.65 -1.59 -13.90
N GLY A 50 -7.71 -1.52 -13.08
CA GLY A 50 -8.69 -2.59 -12.92
C GLY A 50 -8.13 -3.84 -12.23
N ILE A 51 -7.08 -3.68 -11.42
CA ILE A 51 -6.45 -4.74 -10.64
C ILE A 51 -7.06 -4.72 -9.24
N ASP A 52 -7.59 -5.86 -8.82
CA ASP A 52 -8.13 -6.04 -7.48
C ASP A 52 -7.00 -6.50 -6.54
N LEU A 53 -6.58 -5.61 -5.63
CA LEU A 53 -5.60 -5.92 -4.60
C LEU A 53 -6.34 -6.12 -3.27
N PRO A 54 -6.03 -7.17 -2.49
CA PRO A 54 -6.64 -7.35 -1.18
C PRO A 54 -6.23 -6.22 -0.25
N HIS A 55 -7.19 -5.44 0.25
CA HIS A 55 -7.00 -4.31 1.16
C HIS A 55 -8.07 -4.24 2.24
N SER A 56 -7.72 -3.60 3.35
CA SER A 56 -8.61 -3.31 4.47
C SER A 56 -9.24 -1.94 4.30
N ALA A 57 -10.45 -1.72 4.80
CA ALA A 57 -11.13 -0.42 4.72
C ALA A 57 -10.32 0.74 5.34
N ASP A 58 -9.54 0.45 6.40
CA ASP A 58 -8.62 1.43 7.01
C ASP A 58 -7.55 1.96 6.05
N GLU A 59 -7.23 1.21 4.98
CA GLU A 59 -6.24 1.59 3.97
C GLU A 59 -6.85 2.45 2.85
N GLU A 60 -8.19 2.51 2.73
CA GLU A 60 -8.92 3.38 1.79
C GLU A 60 -9.24 4.75 2.39
N GLU A 61 -9.49 4.84 3.71
CA GLU A 61 -10.00 6.05 4.37
C GLU A 61 -8.97 7.18 4.61
N HIS A 62 -7.67 6.96 4.38
CA HIS A 62 -6.63 7.96 4.69
C HIS A 62 -6.49 9.11 3.66
N ASN A 63 -7.54 9.40 2.89
CA ASN A 63 -7.53 10.45 1.88
C ASN A 63 -8.85 11.24 1.89
N ASP A 64 -9.03 12.08 2.91
CA ASP A 64 -9.88 13.28 2.87
C ASP A 64 -9.01 14.53 3.15
#